data_AF-A0A7C4K3J3-F1
#
_entry.id   AF-A0A7C4K3J3-F1
#
_cell.length_a   1.000
_cell.length_b   1.000
_cell.length_c   1.000
_cell.angle_alpha   90.00
_cell.angle_beta   90.00
_cell.angle_gamma   90.00
#
_symmetry.space_group_name_H-M   'P 1'
#
loop_
_entity.id
_entity.type
_entity.pdbx_description
1 polymer ?
#
loop_
_entity_poly.entity_id
_entity_poly.type
_entity_poly.pdbx_seq_one_letter_code
_entity_poly.pdbx_strand_id
1 'polypeptide(L)'
;MTNPPLQQAIELIRSGRGAEARPLLQDLIRADPQNITAWLWYVETCQTQAERIQILQACARFNPGHPQVEKALSFLRSESDSAPETVRTWDPLPYTPPKEAPPVWEYTPPPVPPPEPEPPPRAYAWYEVWGEVLSYRPVEVFEDLLRDPNASAGRAYVWMGVTGLLGALLSVMLRMNAIRRVLENPEFQQIAVGLPELAIYGYFALFLCLVPLLGTLFSVLGLMLNAAIQNFLSRLFGGVGNYAGTAYLLGAISAPISIASSMLGSIPFVNCLTVGLSIYALLLNVRALMAAQQINAIKALGVILLPGILLFFLGCILVAILAPSLGEVLQQILSMATPPAY
;
A
#
# COMPACT_ATOMS: atom_id res chain seq x y z
N MET A 1 13.43 30.78 3.74
CA MET A 1 12.81 32.00 3.19
C MET A 1 11.89 31.56 2.06
N THR A 2 10.59 31.82 2.17
CA THR A 2 9.62 31.53 1.10
C THR A 2 9.97 32.37 -0.13
N ASN A 3 9.91 31.80 -1.33
CA ASN A 3 10.12 32.52 -2.58
C ASN A 3 8.72 32.86 -3.15
N PRO A 4 8.17 34.07 -2.91
CA PRO A 4 6.80 34.41 -3.28
C PRO A 4 6.43 34.11 -4.76
N PRO A 5 7.29 34.39 -5.76
CA PRO A 5 6.97 34.07 -7.16
C PRO A 5 6.87 32.56 -7.44
N LEU A 6 7.59 31.71 -6.70
CA LEU A 6 7.48 30.25 -6.87
C LEU A 6 6.13 29.75 -6.35
N GLN A 7 5.69 30.25 -5.20
CA GLN A 7 4.37 29.90 -4.65
C GLN A 7 3.23 30.36 -5.56
N GLN A 8 3.35 31.55 -6.14
CA GLN A 8 2.40 32.08 -7.12
C GLN A 8 2.33 31.21 -8.38
N ALA A 9 3.47 30.76 -8.91
CA ALA A 9 3.51 29.86 -10.07
C ALA A 9 2.85 28.50 -9.77
N ILE A 10 3.07 27.95 -8.58
CA ILE A 10 2.46 26.68 -8.16
C ILE A 10 0.94 26.79 -8.09
N GLU A 11 0.41 27.90 -7.55
CA GLU A 11 -1.03 28.15 -7.47
C GLU A 11 -1.66 28.29 -8.88
N LEU A 12 -0.99 28.99 -9.78
CA LEU A 12 -1.41 29.10 -11.18
C LEU A 12 -1.46 27.73 -11.87
N ILE A 13 -0.47 26.86 -11.66
CA ILE A 13 -0.48 25.50 -12.21
C ILE A 13 -1.64 24.67 -11.62
N ARG A 14 -1.86 24.72 -10.30
CA ARG A 14 -2.94 24.00 -9.63
C ARG A 14 -4.34 24.44 -10.08
N SER A 15 -4.49 25.71 -10.44
CA SER A 15 -5.73 26.26 -11.00
C SER A 15 -5.90 26.02 -12.51
N GLY A 16 -5.01 25.25 -13.15
CA GLY A 16 -5.07 24.92 -14.58
C GLY A 16 -4.53 26.02 -15.50
N ARG A 17 -3.95 27.10 -14.96
CA ARG A 17 -3.45 28.28 -15.69
C ARG A 17 -1.93 28.16 -15.96
N GLY A 18 -1.49 27.02 -16.49
CA GLY A 18 -0.07 26.72 -16.72
C GLY A 18 0.65 27.68 -17.67
N ALA A 19 -0.06 28.26 -18.64
CA ALA A 19 0.50 29.26 -19.57
C ALA A 19 0.92 30.55 -18.85
N GLU A 20 0.23 30.94 -17.79
CA GLU A 20 0.52 32.14 -16.99
C GLU A 20 1.61 31.90 -15.95
N ALA A 21 1.77 30.66 -15.48
CA ALA A 21 2.87 30.26 -14.60
C ALA A 21 4.22 30.23 -15.32
N ARG A 22 4.22 29.99 -16.64
CA ARG A 22 5.41 29.81 -17.46
C ARG A 22 6.41 30.98 -17.39
N PRO A 23 6.04 32.27 -17.57
CA PRO A 23 6.99 33.38 -17.45
C PRO A 23 7.57 33.52 -16.04
N LEU A 24 6.77 33.33 -14.98
CA LEU A 24 7.25 33.41 -13.59
C LEU A 24 8.33 32.35 -13.30
N LEU A 25 8.14 31.14 -13.81
CA LEU A 25 9.11 30.06 -13.67
C LEU A 25 10.37 30.30 -14.51
N GLN A 26 10.26 30.89 -15.70
CA GLN A 26 11.43 31.28 -16.49
C GLN A 26 12.28 32.33 -15.77
N ASP A 27 11.66 33.35 -15.17
CA ASP A 27 12.38 34.39 -14.45
C ASP A 27 13.10 33.82 -13.21
N LEU A 28 12.45 32.89 -12.50
CA LEU A 28 13.06 32.15 -11.40
C LEU A 28 14.25 31.31 -11.83
N ILE A 29 14.12 30.59 -12.95
CA ILE A 29 15.21 29.75 -13.50
C ILE A 29 16.37 30.62 -13.98
N ARG A 30 16.10 31.80 -14.55
CA ARG A 30 17.16 32.75 -14.96
C ARG A 30 17.89 33.33 -13.75
N ALA A 31 17.15 33.64 -12.68
CA ALA A 31 17.72 34.18 -11.45
C ALA A 31 18.54 33.13 -10.68
N ASP A 32 18.07 31.89 -10.65
CA ASP A 32 18.74 30.76 -10.00
C ASP A 32 18.61 29.48 -10.85
N PRO A 33 19.57 29.23 -11.77
CA PRO A 33 19.59 28.02 -12.59
C PRO A 33 19.75 26.73 -11.78
N GLN A 34 20.15 26.80 -10.50
CA GLN A 34 20.28 25.65 -9.62
C GLN A 34 18.97 25.30 -8.89
N ASN A 35 17.92 26.11 -9.07
CA ASN A 35 16.63 25.86 -8.45
C ASN A 35 15.84 24.75 -9.18
N ILE A 36 16.10 23.52 -8.77
CA ILE A 36 15.48 22.33 -9.39
C ILE A 36 13.97 22.32 -9.21
N THR A 37 13.44 22.86 -8.11
CA THR A 37 12.00 22.97 -7.91
C THR A 37 11.35 23.84 -8.98
N ALA A 38 11.95 24.97 -9.35
CA ALA A 38 11.45 25.83 -10.44
C ALA A 38 11.50 25.11 -11.80
N TRP A 39 12.57 24.36 -12.07
CA TRP A 39 12.68 23.53 -13.28
C TRP A 39 11.60 22.45 -13.37
N LEU A 40 11.34 21.72 -12.28
CA LEU A 40 10.33 20.66 -12.27
C LEU A 40 8.91 21.22 -12.47
N TRP A 41 8.57 22.35 -11.84
CA TRP A 41 7.30 23.02 -12.09
C TRP A 41 7.20 23.59 -13.51
N TYR A 42 8.31 23.98 -14.12
CA TYR A 42 8.33 24.44 -15.51
C TYR A 42 7.99 23.31 -16.50
N VAL A 43 8.48 22.10 -16.24
CA VAL A 43 8.18 20.88 -17.02
C VAL A 43 6.68 20.55 -17.00
N GLU A 44 5.99 20.77 -15.88
CA GLU A 44 4.53 20.58 -15.78
C GLU A 44 3.73 21.51 -16.70
N THR A 45 4.31 22.65 -17.11
CA THR A 45 3.66 23.56 -18.07
C THR A 45 3.74 23.09 -19.52
N CYS A 46 4.48 22.03 -19.81
CA CYS A 46 4.73 21.55 -21.17
C CYS A 46 3.63 20.62 -21.67
N GLN A 47 3.22 20.85 -22.92
CA GLN A 47 2.11 20.12 -23.54
C GLN A 47 2.58 18.82 -24.21
N THR A 48 3.85 18.78 -24.62
CA THR A 48 4.41 17.61 -25.32
C THR A 48 5.53 16.97 -24.50
N GLN A 49 5.64 15.65 -24.60
CA GLN A 49 6.73 14.90 -23.98
C GLN A 49 8.10 15.33 -24.51
N ALA A 50 8.20 15.66 -25.79
CA ALA A 50 9.42 16.18 -26.40
C ALA A 50 9.88 17.50 -25.74
N GLU A 51 8.96 18.44 -25.49
CA GLU A 51 9.24 19.71 -24.80
C GLU A 51 9.71 19.46 -23.35
N ARG A 52 9.07 18.51 -22.63
CA ARG A 52 9.46 18.10 -21.27
C ARG A 52 10.89 17.57 -21.22
N ILE A 53 11.24 16.71 -22.18
CA ILE A 53 12.60 16.14 -22.29
C ILE A 53 13.63 17.24 -22.55
N GLN A 54 13.35 18.17 -23.47
CA GLN A 54 14.28 19.26 -23.79
C GLN A 54 14.56 20.14 -22.56
N ILE A 55 13.52 20.46 -21.79
CA ILE A 55 13.64 21.27 -20.58
C ILE A 55 14.41 20.55 -19.47
N LEU A 56 14.14 19.26 -19.26
CA LEU A 56 14.89 18.48 -18.27
C LEU A 56 16.36 18.29 -18.67
N GLN A 57 16.66 18.17 -19.97
CA GLN A 57 18.03 18.15 -20.47
C GLN A 57 18.74 19.50 -20.22
N ALA A 58 18.04 20.63 -20.40
CA ALA A 58 18.57 21.93 -20.05
C ALA A 58 18.82 22.04 -18.54
N CYS A 59 17.89 21.58 -17.70
CA CYS A 59 18.05 21.53 -16.24
C CYS A 59 19.29 20.72 -15.84
N ALA A 60 19.50 19.54 -16.43
CA ALA A 60 20.63 18.66 -16.15
C ALA A 60 21.99 19.29 -16.52
N ARG A 61 22.03 20.16 -17.54
CA ARG A 61 23.26 20.89 -17.90
C ARG A 61 23.69 21.88 -16.82
N PHE A 62 22.73 22.54 -16.17
CA PHE A 62 23.00 23.46 -15.05
C PHE A 62 23.13 22.73 -13.70
N ASN A 63 22.62 21.50 -13.59
CA ASN A 63 22.56 20.69 -12.37
C ASN A 63 23.05 19.24 -12.61
N PRO A 64 24.34 19.04 -12.96
CA PRO A 64 24.85 17.71 -13.26
C PRO A 64 24.82 16.80 -12.03
N GLY A 65 24.45 15.53 -12.22
CA GLY A 65 24.43 14.52 -11.15
C GLY A 65 23.25 14.65 -10.17
N HIS A 66 22.24 15.49 -10.47
CA HIS A 66 21.09 15.60 -9.59
C HIS A 66 20.11 14.42 -9.80
N PRO A 67 19.87 13.58 -8.77
CA PRO A 67 19.19 12.30 -8.94
C PRO A 67 17.74 12.43 -9.43
N GLN A 68 17.04 13.51 -9.04
CA GLN A 68 15.65 13.71 -9.47
C GLN A 68 15.54 14.08 -10.96
N VAL A 69 16.52 14.80 -11.51
CA VAL A 69 16.51 15.21 -12.93
C VAL A 69 16.85 14.01 -13.81
N GLU A 70 17.81 13.19 -13.39
CA GLU A 70 18.19 11.96 -14.08
C GLU A 70 17.05 10.93 -14.09
N LYS A 71 16.38 10.73 -12.95
CA LYS A 71 15.21 9.85 -12.86
C LYS A 71 14.05 10.33 -13.72
N ALA A 72 13.80 11.64 -13.77
CA ALA A 72 12.74 12.20 -14.63
C ALA A 72 13.07 12.04 -16.13
N LEU A 73 14.34 12.19 -16.52
CA LEU A 73 14.80 11.98 -17.90
C LEU A 73 14.73 10.51 -18.32
N SER A 74 15.09 9.57 -17.45
CA SER A 74 15.03 8.14 -17.76
C SER A 74 13.58 7.66 -17.91
N PHE A 75 12.69 8.11 -17.03
CA PHE A 75 11.26 7.80 -17.10
C PHE A 75 10.65 8.28 -18.43
N LEU A 76 10.82 9.57 -18.77
CA LEU A 76 10.21 10.13 -19.98
C LEU A 76 10.79 9.56 -21.29
N ARG A 77 12.03 9.07 -21.29
CA ARG A 77 12.63 8.37 -22.45
C ARG A 77 12.09 6.95 -22.60
N SER A 78 11.93 6.22 -21.50
CA SER A 78 11.36 4.87 -21.54
C SER A 78 9.91 4.86 -22.06
N GLU A 79 9.16 5.91 -21.77
CA GLU A 79 7.77 6.06 -22.22
C GLU A 79 7.67 6.45 -23.71
N SER A 80 8.68 7.12 -24.28
CA SER A 80 8.73 7.39 -25.74
C SER A 80 9.09 6.16 -26.56
N ASP A 81 9.86 5.24 -25.99
CA ASP A 81 10.23 3.96 -26.64
C ASP A 81 9.11 2.91 -26.56
N SER A 82 8.06 3.17 -25.77
CA SER A 82 6.93 2.27 -25.50
C SER A 82 5.70 2.53 -26.39
N ALA A 83 5.75 3.48 -27.33
CA ALA A 83 4.66 3.67 -28.29
C ALA A 83 4.67 2.53 -29.32
N PRO A 84 3.55 1.82 -29.56
CA PRO A 84 3.52 0.78 -30.58
C PRO A 84 3.81 1.41 -31.93
N GLU A 85 4.80 0.86 -32.61
CA GLU A 85 5.14 1.11 -34.00
C GLU A 85 3.95 0.67 -34.87
N THR A 86 2.92 1.51 -34.97
CA THR A 86 1.92 1.33 -36.00
C THR A 86 2.63 1.54 -37.33
N VAL A 87 2.91 0.45 -38.03
CA VAL A 87 3.23 0.44 -39.45
C VAL A 87 2.09 1.19 -40.15
N ARG A 88 2.27 2.49 -40.33
CA ARG A 88 1.51 3.26 -41.31
C ARG A 88 2.14 2.89 -42.65
N THR A 89 1.47 2.00 -43.39
CA THR A 89 1.64 1.93 -44.84
C THR A 89 1.24 3.29 -45.40
N TRP A 90 2.24 4.13 -45.64
CA TRP A 90 2.08 5.36 -46.39
C TRP A 90 2.03 4.98 -47.88
N ASP A 91 0.91 5.27 -48.53
CA ASP A 91 0.90 5.44 -49.99
C ASP A 91 1.86 6.60 -50.32
N PRO A 92 2.82 6.43 -51.24
CA PRO A 92 3.75 7.50 -51.56
C PRO A 92 3.02 8.61 -52.30
N LEU A 93 2.87 9.76 -51.63
CA LEU A 93 2.60 11.03 -52.32
C LEU A 93 3.76 11.35 -53.28
N PRO A 94 3.51 12.08 -54.38
CA PRO A 94 4.56 12.43 -55.34
C PRO A 94 5.72 13.15 -54.66
N TYR A 95 6.90 12.54 -54.71
CA TYR A 95 8.14 13.12 -54.19
C TYR A 95 8.49 14.38 -55.00
N THR A 96 8.60 15.52 -54.31
CA THR A 96 9.37 16.66 -54.79
C THR A 96 10.70 16.67 -54.06
N PRO A 97 11.85 16.69 -54.76
CA PRO A 97 13.14 16.63 -54.10
C PRO A 97 13.38 17.87 -53.23
N PRO A 98 13.73 17.69 -51.93
CA PRO A 98 14.16 18.79 -51.09
C PRO A 98 15.49 19.35 -51.58
N LYS A 99 15.58 20.68 -51.63
CA LYS A 99 16.83 21.43 -51.83
C LYS A 99 17.85 20.99 -50.77
N GLU A 100 19.06 20.64 -51.21
CA GLU A 100 20.15 20.05 -50.41
C GLU A 100 20.23 20.59 -48.98
N ALA A 101 20.17 19.68 -48.01
CA ALA A 101 20.44 19.98 -46.61
C ALA A 101 21.96 20.11 -46.39
N PRO A 102 22.41 21.00 -45.47
CA PRO A 102 23.83 21.12 -45.12
C PRO A 102 24.37 19.82 -44.50
N PRO A 103 25.69 19.56 -44.57
CA PRO A 103 26.28 18.30 -44.12
C PRO A 103 26.01 18.07 -42.63
N VAL A 104 25.39 16.94 -42.35
CA VAL A 104 25.24 16.39 -40.99
C VAL A 104 26.63 16.00 -40.52
N TRP A 105 27.17 16.74 -39.55
CA TRP A 105 28.31 16.26 -38.79
C TRP A 105 27.84 15.02 -38.03
N GLU A 106 28.41 13.87 -38.37
CA GLU A 106 28.03 12.58 -37.82
C GLU A 106 28.48 12.53 -36.36
N TYR A 107 27.59 12.97 -35.46
CA TYR A 107 27.80 12.81 -34.02
C TYR A 107 27.67 11.34 -33.69
N THR A 108 28.80 10.68 -33.46
CA THR A 108 28.82 9.42 -32.72
C THR A 108 28.75 9.79 -31.24
N PRO A 109 27.60 9.61 -30.56
CA PRO A 109 27.57 9.77 -29.12
C PRO A 109 28.61 8.82 -28.51
N PRO A 110 29.35 9.25 -27.48
CA PRO A 110 30.30 8.38 -26.80
C PRO A 110 29.60 7.09 -26.35
N PRO A 111 30.25 5.93 -26.42
CA PRO A 111 29.66 4.67 -26.01
C PRO A 111 29.15 4.82 -24.59
N VAL A 112 27.84 4.56 -24.41
CA VAL A 112 27.22 4.54 -23.08
C VAL A 112 28.05 3.58 -22.24
N PRO A 113 28.62 4.01 -21.10
CA PRO A 113 29.36 3.12 -20.24
C PRO A 113 28.47 1.92 -19.89
N PRO A 114 29.01 0.69 -19.86
CA PRO A 114 28.24 -0.49 -19.50
C PRO A 114 27.44 -0.21 -18.22
N PRO A 115 26.17 -0.63 -18.14
CA PRO A 115 25.39 -0.45 -16.91
C PRO A 115 26.22 -1.00 -15.76
N GLU A 116 26.48 -0.14 -14.78
CA GLU A 116 27.25 -0.49 -13.59
C GLU A 116 26.60 -1.74 -12.97
N PRO A 117 27.36 -2.80 -12.68
CA PRO A 117 26.79 -4.05 -12.21
C PRO A 117 25.97 -3.78 -10.95
N GLU A 118 24.70 -4.22 -10.97
CA GLU A 118 23.80 -4.03 -9.82
C GLU A 118 24.51 -4.54 -8.55
N PRO A 119 24.56 -3.73 -7.46
CA PRO A 119 25.23 -4.14 -6.24
C PRO A 119 24.65 -5.46 -5.74
N PRO A 120 25.48 -6.33 -5.13
CA PRO A 120 25.05 -7.66 -4.72
C PRO A 120 23.84 -7.58 -3.78
N PRO A 121 22.90 -8.56 -3.86
CA PRO A 121 21.69 -8.54 -3.07
C PRO A 121 22.01 -8.45 -1.57
N ARG A 122 21.56 -7.38 -0.92
CA ARG A 122 21.76 -7.18 0.52
C ARG A 122 20.84 -8.13 1.29
N ALA A 123 21.41 -8.90 2.21
CA ALA A 123 20.64 -9.68 3.18
C ALA A 123 20.17 -8.76 4.32
N TYR A 124 18.86 -8.62 4.51
CA TYR A 124 18.29 -7.76 5.53
C TYR A 124 17.97 -8.54 6.81
N ALA A 125 18.29 -7.98 7.98
CA ALA A 125 17.78 -8.46 9.25
C ALA A 125 16.29 -8.09 9.40
N TRP A 126 15.54 -8.84 10.23
CA TRP A 126 14.09 -8.63 10.36
C TRP A 126 13.70 -7.20 10.80
N TYR A 127 14.48 -6.59 11.69
CA TYR A 127 14.22 -5.24 12.18
C TYR A 127 14.57 -4.17 11.14
N GLU A 128 15.54 -4.43 10.26
CA GLU A 128 15.84 -3.54 9.14
C GLU A 128 14.69 -3.55 8.15
N VAL A 129 14.14 -4.73 7.83
CA VAL A 129 12.96 -4.86 6.97
C VAL A 129 11.78 -4.06 7.56
N TRP A 130 11.49 -4.23 8.85
CA TRP A 130 10.37 -3.53 9.49
C TRP A 130 10.62 -2.03 9.56
N GLY A 131 11.84 -1.61 9.90
CA GLY A 131 12.22 -0.20 9.91
C GLY A 131 12.04 0.44 8.53
N GLU A 132 12.49 -0.25 7.47
CA GLU A 132 12.40 0.26 6.10
C GLU A 132 10.96 0.36 5.60
N VAL A 133 10.15 -0.66 5.85
CA VAL A 133 8.74 -0.68 5.45
C VAL A 133 7.92 0.40 6.16
N LEU A 134 8.20 0.66 7.45
CA LEU A 134 7.43 1.62 8.25
C LEU A 134 7.90 3.08 8.09
N SER A 135 9.08 3.33 7.51
CA SER A 135 9.67 4.68 7.47
C SER A 135 9.15 5.57 6.33
N TYR A 136 8.01 5.26 5.70
CA TYR A 136 7.49 5.92 4.50
C TYR A 136 8.55 6.03 3.38
N ARG A 137 8.59 5.02 2.51
CA ARG A 137 9.55 4.93 1.39
C ARG A 137 8.82 4.75 0.05
N PRO A 138 9.46 5.13 -1.08
CA PRO A 138 8.87 4.96 -2.40
C PRO A 138 8.87 3.47 -2.82
N VAL A 139 8.22 3.14 -3.93
CA VAL A 139 7.94 1.74 -4.33
C VAL A 139 9.22 0.93 -4.55
N GLU A 140 10.30 1.57 -4.99
CA GLU A 140 11.60 0.95 -5.29
C GLU A 140 12.20 0.26 -4.06
N VAL A 141 11.85 0.73 -2.86
CA VAL A 141 12.36 0.15 -1.61
C VAL A 141 11.71 -1.19 -1.32
N PHE A 142 10.44 -1.35 -1.71
CA PHE A 142 9.78 -2.65 -1.63
C PHE A 142 10.33 -3.61 -2.69
N GLU A 143 10.74 -3.12 -3.85
CA GLU A 143 11.41 -3.91 -4.89
C GLU A 143 12.80 -4.38 -4.40
N ASP A 144 13.56 -3.50 -3.75
CA ASP A 144 14.85 -3.85 -3.14
C ASP A 144 14.70 -4.87 -2.00
N LEU A 145 13.63 -4.78 -1.20
CA LEU A 145 13.34 -5.77 -0.18
C LEU A 145 12.96 -7.15 -0.77
N LEU A 146 12.37 -7.19 -1.97
CA LEU A 146 12.09 -8.44 -2.67
C LEU A 146 13.36 -9.09 -3.25
N ARG A 147 14.43 -8.32 -3.45
CA ARG A 147 15.75 -8.82 -3.84
C ARG A 147 16.53 -9.45 -2.69
N ASP A 148 16.06 -9.35 -1.43
CA ASP A 148 16.67 -10.02 -0.27
C ASP A 148 16.72 -11.55 -0.53
N PRO A 149 17.89 -12.21 -0.42
CA PRO A 149 17.98 -13.67 -0.57
C PRO A 149 17.11 -14.42 0.45
N ASN A 150 16.76 -13.79 1.57
CA ASN A 150 15.89 -14.35 2.60
C ASN A 150 14.40 -13.96 2.41
N ALA A 151 14.04 -13.26 1.34
CA ALA A 151 12.65 -12.90 1.03
C ALA A 151 11.87 -14.18 0.71
N SER A 152 11.01 -14.59 1.64
CA SER A 152 10.21 -15.80 1.49
C SER A 152 8.91 -15.71 2.25
N ALA A 153 7.89 -16.45 1.78
CA ALA A 153 6.63 -16.58 2.50
C ALA A 153 6.84 -17.20 3.89
N GLY A 154 7.74 -18.17 4.02
CA GLY A 154 8.05 -18.82 5.30
C GLY A 154 8.51 -17.83 6.37
N ARG A 155 9.38 -16.88 6.00
CA ARG A 155 9.83 -15.82 6.91
C ARG A 155 8.68 -14.93 7.36
N ALA A 156 7.77 -14.57 6.45
CA ALA A 156 6.57 -13.81 6.80
C ALA A 156 5.59 -14.58 7.70
N TYR A 157 5.43 -15.89 7.51
CA TYR A 157 4.62 -16.72 8.39
C TYR A 157 5.21 -16.81 9.80
N VAL A 158 6.54 -16.90 9.92
CA VAL A 158 7.21 -16.85 11.23
C VAL A 158 6.91 -15.52 11.92
N TRP A 159 7.03 -14.40 11.22
CA TRP A 159 6.67 -13.09 11.78
C TRP A 159 5.22 -13.06 12.26
N MET A 160 4.28 -13.50 11.44
CA MET A 160 2.86 -13.51 11.80
C MET A 160 2.51 -14.48 12.92
N GLY A 161 3.23 -15.60 13.03
CA GLY A 161 3.09 -16.52 14.14
C GLY A 161 3.53 -15.87 15.45
N VAL A 162 4.71 -15.24 15.46
CA VAL A 162 5.22 -14.52 16.64
C VAL A 162 4.29 -13.37 17.04
N THR A 163 3.84 -12.57 16.08
CA THR A 163 2.94 -11.44 16.38
C THR A 163 1.56 -11.90 16.85
N GLY A 164 1.02 -12.98 16.25
CA GLY A 164 -0.23 -13.60 16.67
C GLY A 164 -0.16 -14.14 18.09
N LEU A 165 0.94 -14.79 18.46
CA LEU A 165 1.18 -15.28 19.81
C LEU A 165 1.25 -14.12 20.80
N LEU A 166 2.07 -13.10 20.51
CA LEU A 166 2.20 -11.92 21.38
C LEU A 166 0.86 -11.19 21.57
N GLY A 167 0.11 -10.97 20.50
CA GLY A 167 -1.21 -10.34 20.55
C GLY A 167 -2.22 -11.15 21.33
N ALA A 168 -2.22 -12.48 21.18
CA ALA A 168 -3.14 -13.35 21.90
C ALA A 168 -2.80 -13.46 23.39
N LEU A 169 -1.50 -13.50 23.76
CA LEU A 169 -1.07 -13.43 25.16
C LEU A 169 -1.49 -12.10 25.80
N LEU A 170 -1.30 -10.98 25.10
CA LEU A 170 -1.75 -9.67 25.57
C LEU A 170 -3.28 -9.64 25.76
N SER A 171 -4.05 -10.20 24.81
CA SER A 171 -5.50 -10.31 24.90
C SER A 171 -5.96 -11.14 26.10
N VAL A 172 -5.30 -12.27 26.37
CA VAL A 172 -5.57 -13.09 27.55
C VAL A 172 -5.29 -12.32 28.84
N MET A 173 -4.16 -11.61 28.92
CA MET A 173 -3.83 -10.77 30.08
C MET A 173 -4.89 -9.70 30.36
N LEU A 174 -5.37 -9.01 29.32
CA LEU A 174 -6.41 -7.98 29.46
C LEU A 174 -7.76 -8.57 29.85
N ARG A 175 -8.13 -9.71 29.25
CA ARG A 175 -9.39 -10.39 29.57
C ARG A 175 -9.36 -11.01 30.96
N MET A 176 -8.20 -11.38 31.50
CA MET A 176 -8.07 -11.85 32.88
C MET A 176 -8.52 -10.78 33.89
N ASN A 177 -8.21 -9.50 33.63
CA ASN A 177 -8.73 -8.40 34.45
C ASN A 177 -10.26 -8.26 34.36
N ALA A 178 -10.84 -8.48 33.17
CA ALA A 178 -12.29 -8.46 32.99
C ALA A 178 -12.98 -9.67 33.65
N ILE A 179 -12.40 -10.86 33.50
CA ILE A 179 -12.83 -12.10 34.14
C ILE A 179 -12.87 -11.92 35.65
N ARG A 180 -11.83 -11.33 36.25
CA ARG A 180 -11.80 -11.06 37.69
C ARG A 180 -13.02 -10.23 38.12
N ARG A 181 -13.36 -9.18 37.38
CA ARG A 181 -14.54 -8.34 37.66
C ARG A 181 -15.86 -9.11 37.53
N VAL A 182 -15.94 -10.06 36.59
CA VAL A 182 -17.12 -10.93 36.41
C VAL A 182 -17.23 -11.94 37.55
N LEU A 183 -16.12 -12.55 37.97
CA LEU A 183 -16.09 -13.50 39.10
C LEU A 183 -16.44 -12.82 40.44
N GLU A 184 -16.12 -11.54 40.57
CA GLU A 184 -16.49 -10.70 41.73
C GLU A 184 -17.95 -10.21 41.66
N ASN A 185 -18.68 -10.45 40.57
CA ASN A 185 -20.08 -10.04 40.44
C ASN A 185 -21.01 -10.99 41.24
N PRO A 186 -21.83 -10.47 42.18
CA PRO A 186 -22.75 -11.28 42.99
C PRO A 186 -23.73 -12.13 42.17
N GLU A 187 -24.24 -11.61 41.04
CA GLU A 187 -25.16 -12.36 40.17
C GLU A 187 -24.47 -13.56 39.52
N PHE A 188 -23.22 -13.38 39.09
CA PHE A 188 -22.42 -14.47 38.52
C PHE A 188 -22.11 -15.52 39.59
N GLN A 189 -21.80 -15.10 40.82
CA GLN A 189 -21.55 -16.04 41.92
C GLN A 189 -22.76 -16.92 42.20
N GLN A 190 -23.98 -16.38 42.17
CA GLN A 190 -25.21 -17.16 42.34
C GLN A 190 -25.40 -18.23 41.25
N ILE A 191 -25.05 -17.92 40.00
CA ILE A 191 -25.10 -18.86 38.87
C ILE A 191 -23.97 -19.89 38.98
N ALA A 192 -22.77 -19.47 39.39
CA ALA A 192 -21.58 -20.30 39.47
C ALA A 192 -21.67 -21.39 40.55
N VAL A 193 -22.45 -21.17 41.63
CA VAL A 193 -22.71 -22.20 42.68
C VAL A 193 -23.32 -23.48 42.09
N GLY A 194 -24.02 -23.39 40.95
CA GLY A 194 -24.63 -24.55 40.28
C GLY A 194 -23.70 -25.35 39.35
N LEU A 195 -22.46 -24.89 39.11
CA LEU A 195 -21.53 -25.54 38.19
C LEU A 195 -20.48 -26.38 38.97
N PRO A 196 -20.12 -27.58 38.47
CA PRO A 196 -19.00 -28.33 39.04
C PRO A 196 -17.71 -27.52 38.95
N GLU A 197 -16.91 -27.47 40.02
CA GLU A 197 -15.62 -26.75 40.03
C GLU A 197 -14.71 -27.18 38.86
N LEU A 198 -14.73 -28.46 38.52
CA LEU A 198 -14.02 -29.02 37.38
C LEU A 198 -14.39 -28.35 36.05
N ALA A 199 -15.65 -27.96 35.87
CA ALA A 199 -16.10 -27.26 34.67
C ALA A 199 -15.52 -25.84 34.63
N ILE A 200 -15.54 -25.12 35.75
CA ILE A 200 -15.01 -23.75 35.85
C ILE A 200 -13.52 -23.74 35.52
N TYR A 201 -12.71 -24.58 36.18
CA TYR A 201 -11.28 -24.69 35.90
C TYR A 201 -10.99 -25.21 34.48
N GLY A 202 -11.81 -26.12 33.96
CA GLY A 202 -11.72 -26.62 32.59
C GLY A 202 -11.92 -25.52 31.54
N TYR A 203 -12.93 -24.67 31.71
CA TYR A 203 -13.16 -23.52 30.83
C TYR A 203 -12.01 -22.51 30.88
N PHE A 204 -11.46 -22.23 32.07
CA PHE A 204 -10.31 -21.34 32.21
C PHE A 204 -9.05 -21.90 31.55
N ALA A 205 -8.73 -23.18 31.78
CA ALA A 205 -7.58 -23.83 31.17
C ALA A 205 -7.72 -23.86 29.63
N LEU A 206 -8.91 -24.19 29.14
CA LEU A 206 -9.20 -24.17 27.70
C LEU A 206 -9.06 -22.76 27.14
N PHE A 207 -9.57 -21.73 27.82
CA PHE A 207 -9.42 -20.35 27.39
C PHE A 207 -7.95 -19.90 27.35
N LEU A 208 -7.18 -20.15 28.41
CA LEU A 208 -5.77 -19.73 28.53
C LEU A 208 -4.87 -20.39 27.49
N CYS A 209 -5.11 -21.66 27.15
CA CYS A 209 -4.29 -22.40 26.20
C CYS A 209 -4.80 -22.31 24.76
N LEU A 210 -6.11 -22.45 24.54
CA LEU A 210 -6.68 -22.51 23.20
C LEU A 210 -6.69 -21.15 22.53
N VAL A 211 -6.94 -20.05 23.25
CA VAL A 211 -7.00 -18.71 22.64
C VAL A 211 -5.66 -18.29 22.04
N PRO A 212 -4.50 -18.43 22.71
CA PRO A 212 -3.21 -18.14 22.09
C PRO A 212 -2.85 -19.04 20.92
N LEU A 213 -3.15 -20.34 21.02
CA LEU A 213 -2.89 -21.30 19.94
C LEU A 213 -3.72 -20.98 18.70
N LEU A 214 -5.03 -20.77 18.87
CA LEU A 214 -5.92 -20.38 17.78
C LEU A 214 -5.56 -19.00 17.22
N GLY A 215 -5.22 -18.03 18.07
CA GLY A 215 -4.81 -16.69 17.62
C GLY A 215 -3.58 -16.73 16.72
N THR A 216 -2.58 -17.53 17.09
CA THR A 216 -1.37 -17.76 16.28
C THR A 216 -1.69 -18.48 14.97
N LEU A 217 -2.55 -19.50 15.01
CA LEU A 217 -2.97 -20.23 13.81
C LEU A 217 -3.73 -19.31 12.85
N PHE A 218 -4.71 -18.57 13.35
CA PHE A 218 -5.52 -17.66 12.56
C PHE A 218 -4.74 -16.47 12.02
N SER A 219 -3.71 -15.97 12.71
CA SER A 219 -2.88 -14.88 12.19
C SER A 219 -2.08 -15.33 10.95
N VAL A 220 -1.48 -16.53 11.00
CA VAL A 220 -0.75 -17.11 9.88
C VAL A 220 -1.70 -17.45 8.73
N LEU A 221 -2.80 -18.15 9.01
CA LEU A 221 -3.82 -18.49 8.00
C LEU A 221 -4.44 -17.24 7.38
N GLY A 222 -4.67 -16.21 8.19
CA GLY A 222 -5.17 -14.90 7.75
C GLY A 222 -4.21 -14.24 6.76
N LEU A 223 -2.90 -14.22 7.07
CA LEU A 223 -1.90 -13.73 6.13
C LEU A 223 -1.85 -14.59 4.86
N MET A 224 -1.87 -15.92 4.99
CA MET A 224 -1.82 -16.85 3.86
C MET A 224 -2.98 -16.62 2.89
N LEU A 225 -4.20 -16.53 3.44
CA LEU A 225 -5.42 -16.30 2.68
C LEU A 225 -5.42 -14.89 2.06
N ASN A 226 -5.07 -13.86 2.83
CA ASN A 226 -5.00 -12.49 2.34
C ASN A 226 -3.99 -12.35 1.18
N ALA A 227 -2.79 -12.91 1.34
CA ALA A 227 -1.78 -12.92 0.29
C ALA A 227 -2.24 -13.73 -0.94
N ALA A 228 -2.96 -14.83 -0.74
CA ALA A 228 -3.46 -15.67 -1.82
C ALA A 228 -4.52 -14.94 -2.64
N ILE A 229 -5.49 -14.31 -1.95
CA ILE A 229 -6.53 -13.49 -2.59
C ILE A 229 -5.89 -12.34 -3.36
N GLN A 230 -4.99 -11.58 -2.74
CA GLN A 230 -4.35 -10.45 -3.41
C GLN A 230 -3.48 -10.88 -4.59
N ASN A 231 -2.69 -11.95 -4.47
CA ASN A 231 -1.91 -12.49 -5.57
C ASN A 231 -2.80 -12.99 -6.73
N PHE A 232 -3.90 -13.68 -6.40
CA PHE A 232 -4.85 -14.15 -7.40
C PHE A 232 -5.54 -12.99 -8.13
N LEU A 233 -6.10 -12.04 -7.37
CA LEU A 233 -6.75 -10.86 -7.95
C LEU A 233 -5.76 -10.02 -8.77
N SER A 234 -4.53 -9.84 -8.28
CA SER A 234 -3.52 -9.09 -9.04
C SER A 234 -3.23 -9.71 -10.40
N ARG A 235 -3.20 -11.04 -10.50
CA ARG A 235 -3.08 -11.74 -11.78
C ARG A 235 -4.26 -11.46 -12.72
N LEU A 236 -5.48 -11.32 -12.20
CA LEU A 236 -6.64 -10.90 -13.00
C LEU A 236 -6.49 -9.48 -13.56
N PHE A 237 -5.79 -8.59 -12.85
CA PHE A 237 -5.48 -7.22 -13.29
C PHE A 237 -4.18 -7.11 -14.13
N GLY A 238 -3.56 -8.25 -14.48
CA GLY A 238 -2.35 -8.32 -15.29
C GLY A 238 -1.04 -8.24 -14.51
N GLY A 239 -1.05 -8.53 -13.20
CA GLY A 239 0.15 -8.62 -12.38
C GLY A 239 1.00 -9.84 -12.71
N VAL A 240 2.32 -9.65 -12.70
CA VAL A 240 3.33 -10.68 -13.06
C VAL A 240 4.04 -11.27 -11.83
N GLY A 241 3.62 -10.86 -10.64
CA GLY A 241 4.23 -11.24 -9.38
C GLY A 241 4.01 -12.70 -8.97
N ASN A 242 4.76 -13.08 -7.94
CA ASN A 242 4.62 -14.37 -7.30
C ASN A 242 3.99 -14.25 -5.90
N TYR A 243 3.47 -15.37 -5.44
CA TYR A 243 2.84 -15.46 -4.13
C TYR A 243 3.84 -15.21 -2.99
N ALA A 244 5.08 -15.69 -3.12
CA ALA A 244 6.07 -15.60 -2.06
C ALA A 244 6.47 -14.15 -1.74
N GLY A 245 6.70 -13.32 -2.75
CA GLY A 245 6.99 -11.90 -2.61
C GLY A 245 5.80 -11.11 -2.07
N THR A 246 4.59 -11.44 -2.53
CA THR A 246 3.35 -10.84 -2.00
C THR A 246 3.17 -11.16 -0.52
N ALA A 247 3.29 -12.43 -0.13
CA ALA A 247 3.20 -12.85 1.27
C ALA A 247 4.32 -12.25 2.13
N TYR A 248 5.53 -12.16 1.59
CA TYR A 248 6.68 -11.57 2.27
C TYR A 248 6.45 -10.10 2.62
N LEU A 249 6.11 -9.26 1.64
CA LEU A 249 5.87 -7.83 1.89
C LEU A 249 4.62 -7.59 2.75
N LEU A 250 3.55 -8.36 2.53
CA LEU A 250 2.36 -8.28 3.39
C LEU A 250 2.69 -8.64 4.84
N GLY A 251 3.50 -9.67 5.07
CA GLY A 251 3.97 -10.03 6.40
C GLY A 251 4.86 -8.95 7.02
N ALA A 252 5.77 -8.37 6.25
CA ALA A 252 6.65 -7.29 6.68
C ALA A 252 5.88 -6.03 7.13
N ILE A 253 4.74 -5.74 6.49
CA ILE A 253 3.83 -4.64 6.86
C ILE A 253 2.96 -5.04 8.06
N SER A 254 2.26 -6.17 7.94
CA SER A 254 1.20 -6.53 8.88
C SER A 254 1.72 -6.95 10.25
N ALA A 255 2.90 -7.58 10.34
CA ALA A 255 3.48 -8.00 11.61
C ALA A 255 3.67 -6.83 12.59
N PRO A 256 4.47 -5.79 12.28
CA PRO A 256 4.67 -4.68 13.20
C PRO A 256 3.40 -3.85 13.42
N ILE A 257 2.57 -3.66 12.39
CA ILE A 257 1.29 -2.96 12.52
C ILE A 257 0.34 -3.71 13.46
N SER A 258 0.33 -5.05 13.44
CA SER A 258 -0.51 -5.86 14.36
C SER A 258 -0.06 -5.73 15.80
N ILE A 259 1.27 -5.69 16.05
CA ILE A 259 1.82 -5.44 17.38
C ILE A 259 1.37 -4.06 17.87
N ALA A 260 1.61 -3.02 17.07
CA ALA A 260 1.22 -1.65 17.40
C ALA A 260 -0.29 -1.55 17.66
N SER A 261 -1.11 -2.16 16.80
CA SER A 261 -2.57 -2.16 16.93
C SER A 261 -3.04 -2.86 18.20
N SER A 262 -2.40 -3.98 18.56
CA SER A 262 -2.72 -4.73 19.79
C SER A 262 -2.38 -3.92 21.04
N MET A 263 -1.26 -3.19 21.04
CA MET A 263 -0.91 -2.28 22.13
C MET A 263 -1.86 -1.08 22.22
N LEU A 264 -2.17 -0.43 21.10
CA LEU A 264 -3.10 0.71 21.06
C LEU A 264 -4.52 0.33 21.50
N GLY A 265 -5.02 -0.82 21.05
CA GLY A 265 -6.35 -1.32 21.40
C GLY A 265 -6.50 -1.67 22.88
N SER A 266 -5.39 -1.82 23.61
CA SER A 266 -5.38 -2.08 25.04
C SER A 266 -5.68 -0.84 25.88
N ILE A 267 -5.52 0.36 25.31
CA ILE A 267 -5.67 1.62 26.02
C ILE A 267 -7.07 2.20 25.74
N PRO A 268 -7.93 2.34 26.77
CA PRO A 268 -9.21 3.03 26.62
C PRO A 268 -9.01 4.44 26.04
N PHE A 269 -9.91 4.90 25.17
CA PHE A 269 -9.91 6.24 24.56
C PHE A 269 -8.85 6.54 23.48
N VAL A 270 -7.88 5.66 23.21
CA VAL A 270 -6.84 5.86 22.16
C VAL A 270 -7.23 5.21 20.82
N ASN A 271 -8.41 4.60 20.75
CA ASN A 271 -8.83 3.79 19.61
C ASN A 271 -8.97 4.59 18.29
N CYS A 272 -9.08 5.92 18.35
CA CYS A 272 -9.08 6.77 17.15
C CYS A 272 -7.76 6.69 16.36
N LEU A 273 -6.62 6.46 17.03
CA LEU A 273 -5.32 6.31 16.36
C LEU A 273 -5.25 5.05 15.50
N THR A 274 -6.09 4.04 15.77
CA THR A 274 -6.16 2.82 14.95
C THR A 274 -6.68 3.10 13.55
N VAL A 275 -7.55 4.11 13.38
CA VAL A 275 -8.04 4.55 12.07
C VAL A 275 -6.90 5.18 11.26
N GLY A 276 -6.08 6.04 11.88
CA GLY A 276 -4.90 6.60 11.23
C GLY A 276 -3.90 5.51 10.82
N LEU A 277 -3.66 4.55 11.72
CA LEU A 277 -2.78 3.42 11.46
C LEU A 277 -3.31 2.50 10.35
N SER A 278 -4.62 2.28 10.25
CA SER A 278 -5.21 1.45 9.21
C SER A 278 -5.17 2.10 7.82
N ILE A 279 -5.39 3.42 7.74
CA ILE A 279 -5.19 4.19 6.51
C ILE A 279 -3.73 4.11 6.07
N TYR A 280 -2.79 4.26 7.02
CA TYR A 280 -1.37 4.13 6.73
C TYR A 280 -1.00 2.71 6.26
N ALA A 281 -1.54 1.68 6.92
CA ALA A 281 -1.37 0.27 6.53
C ALA A 281 -1.87 0.01 5.10
N LEU A 282 -3.02 0.61 4.72
CA LEU A 282 -3.56 0.53 3.37
C LEU A 282 -2.60 1.16 2.35
N LEU A 283 -2.04 2.33 2.65
CA LEU A 283 -1.07 3.01 1.78
C LEU A 283 0.22 2.19 1.59
N LEU A 284 0.70 1.53 2.64
CA LEU A 284 1.85 0.63 2.53
C LEU A 284 1.50 -0.63 1.72
N ASN A 285 0.30 -1.19 1.94
CA ASN A 285 -0.16 -2.37 1.21
C ASN A 285 -0.28 -2.09 -0.30
N VAL A 286 -0.83 -0.94 -0.69
CA VAL A 286 -0.87 -0.51 -2.10
C VAL A 286 0.53 -0.50 -2.71
N ARG A 287 1.52 0.11 -2.04
CA ARG A 287 2.91 0.17 -2.53
C ARG A 287 3.58 -1.19 -2.59
N ALA A 288 3.40 -2.02 -1.57
CA ALA A 288 3.91 -3.39 -1.56
C ALA A 288 3.34 -4.23 -2.70
N LEU A 289 2.05 -4.07 -3.00
CA LEU A 289 1.41 -4.80 -4.09
C LEU A 289 1.88 -4.28 -5.46
N MET A 290 2.08 -2.97 -5.61
CA MET A 290 2.71 -2.40 -6.80
C MET A 290 4.09 -3.01 -7.06
N ALA A 291 4.94 -3.10 -6.03
CA ALA A 291 6.27 -3.72 -6.14
C ALA A 291 6.22 -5.24 -6.39
N ALA A 292 5.40 -5.96 -5.62
CA ALA A 292 5.31 -7.42 -5.72
C ALA A 292 4.74 -7.90 -7.06
N GLN A 293 3.83 -7.14 -7.66
CA GLN A 293 3.05 -7.55 -8.83
C GLN A 293 3.34 -6.73 -10.09
N GLN A 294 4.15 -5.67 -9.99
CA GLN A 294 4.45 -4.70 -11.06
C GLN A 294 3.19 -4.10 -11.69
N ILE A 295 2.19 -3.80 -10.86
CA ILE A 295 0.94 -3.15 -11.27
C ILE A 295 0.90 -1.70 -10.80
N ASN A 296 0.08 -0.88 -11.46
CA ASN A 296 -0.10 0.52 -11.07
C ASN A 296 -0.97 0.66 -9.80
N ALA A 297 -0.97 1.86 -9.20
CA ALA A 297 -1.65 2.14 -7.95
C ALA A 297 -3.17 1.90 -8.01
N ILE A 298 -3.83 2.22 -9.13
CA ILE A 298 -5.29 2.05 -9.28
C ILE A 298 -5.66 0.57 -9.29
N LYS A 299 -4.91 -0.25 -10.04
CA LYS A 299 -5.09 -1.70 -10.05
C LYS A 299 -4.82 -2.30 -8.67
N ALA A 300 -3.75 -1.88 -8.01
CA ALA A 300 -3.41 -2.34 -6.66
C ALA A 300 -4.52 -1.98 -5.65
N LEU A 301 -5.05 -0.76 -5.70
CA LEU A 301 -6.17 -0.33 -4.87
C LEU A 301 -7.43 -1.15 -5.16
N GLY A 302 -7.72 -1.42 -6.44
CA GLY A 302 -8.82 -2.29 -6.87
C GLY A 302 -8.69 -3.70 -6.29
N VAL A 303 -7.51 -4.30 -6.34
CA VAL A 303 -7.23 -5.62 -5.76
C VAL A 303 -7.52 -5.65 -4.25
N ILE A 304 -7.13 -4.60 -3.53
CA ILE A 304 -7.29 -4.54 -2.07
C ILE A 304 -8.75 -4.30 -1.67
N LEU A 305 -9.47 -3.43 -2.38
CA LEU A 305 -10.84 -3.05 -2.03
C LEU A 305 -11.90 -4.05 -2.52
N LEU A 306 -11.65 -4.76 -3.63
CA LEU A 306 -12.63 -5.63 -4.27
C LEU A 306 -13.18 -6.73 -3.33
N PRO A 307 -12.38 -7.48 -2.56
CA PRO A 307 -12.91 -8.45 -1.60
C PRO A 307 -13.87 -7.82 -0.59
N GLY A 308 -13.51 -6.64 -0.06
CA GLY A 308 -14.35 -5.91 0.90
C GLY A 308 -15.67 -5.44 0.30
N ILE A 309 -15.63 -4.92 -0.93
CA ILE A 309 -16.83 -4.50 -1.67
C ILE A 309 -17.75 -5.69 -1.93
N LEU A 310 -17.20 -6.83 -2.39
CA LEU A 310 -17.99 -8.04 -2.66
C LEU A 310 -18.63 -8.59 -1.37
N LEU A 311 -17.89 -8.63 -0.27
CA LEU A 311 -18.41 -9.04 1.03
C LEU A 311 -19.51 -8.09 1.54
N PHE A 312 -19.37 -6.79 1.31
CA PHE A 312 -20.39 -5.81 1.67
C PHE A 312 -21.70 -6.07 0.92
N PHE A 313 -21.64 -6.22 -0.41
CA PHE A 313 -22.84 -6.53 -1.21
C PHE A 313 -23.45 -7.88 -0.85
N LEU A 314 -22.63 -8.92 -0.66
CA LEU A 314 -23.10 -10.23 -0.21
C LEU A 314 -23.79 -10.15 1.15
N GLY A 315 -23.22 -9.37 2.09
CA GLY A 315 -23.81 -9.12 3.40
C GLY A 315 -25.16 -8.41 3.30
N CYS A 316 -25.26 -7.38 2.46
CA CYS A 316 -26.54 -6.70 2.20
C CYS A 316 -27.60 -7.65 1.61
N ILE A 317 -27.22 -8.51 0.66
CA ILE A 317 -28.12 -9.51 0.08
C ILE A 317 -28.57 -10.51 1.15
N LEU A 318 -27.64 -11.02 1.97
CA LEU A 318 -27.96 -11.96 3.04
C LEU A 318 -28.93 -11.35 4.05
N VAL A 319 -28.69 -10.10 4.46
CA VAL A 319 -29.60 -9.37 5.35
C VAL A 319 -30.96 -9.17 4.70
N ALA A 320 -31.04 -8.81 3.42
CA ALA A 320 -32.32 -8.65 2.74
C ALA A 320 -33.12 -9.95 2.65
N ILE A 321 -32.45 -11.10 2.48
CA ILE A 321 -33.09 -12.42 2.42
C ILE A 321 -33.50 -12.91 3.82
N LEU A 322 -32.66 -12.69 4.84
CA LEU A 322 -32.90 -13.20 6.19
C LEU A 322 -33.76 -12.27 7.06
N ALA A 323 -33.79 -10.96 6.79
CA ALA A 323 -34.55 -10.00 7.59
C ALA A 323 -36.04 -10.36 7.75
N PRO A 324 -36.76 -10.83 6.71
CA PRO A 324 -38.15 -11.29 6.87
C PRO A 324 -38.26 -12.47 7.85
N SER A 325 -37.39 -13.48 7.69
CA SER A 325 -37.38 -14.68 8.55
C SER A 325 -37.00 -14.39 9.99
N LEU A 326 -36.05 -13.47 10.20
CA LEU A 326 -35.68 -12.99 11.54
C LEU A 326 -36.80 -12.20 12.19
N GLY A 327 -37.57 -11.41 11.41
CA GLY A 327 -38.74 -10.68 11.89
C GLY A 327 -39.83 -11.61 12.41
N GLU A 328 -40.13 -12.69 11.69
CA GLU A 328 -41.11 -13.71 12.10
C GLU A 328 -40.69 -14.43 13.39
N VAL A 329 -39.43 -14.88 13.47
CA VAL A 329 -38.89 -15.54 14.67
C VAL A 329 -38.88 -14.58 15.86
N LEU A 330 -38.52 -13.30 15.66
CA LEU A 330 -38.54 -12.30 16.72
C LEU A 330 -39.96 -12.04 17.23
N GLN A 331 -40.95 -11.93 16.33
CA GLN A 331 -42.35 -11.79 16.71
C GLN A 331 -42.86 -13.01 17.48
N GLN A 332 -42.48 -14.21 17.05
CA GLN A 332 -42.83 -15.45 17.73
C GLN A 332 -42.25 -15.52 19.14
N ILE A 333 -40.99 -15.12 19.33
CA ILE A 333 -40.37 -15.04 20.67
C ILE A 333 -41.04 -13.97 21.53
N LEU A 334 -41.35 -12.79 20.97
CA LEU A 334 -42.01 -11.70 21.68
C LEU A 334 -43.42 -12.10 22.16
N SER A 335 -44.18 -12.81 21.32
CA SER A 335 -45.50 -13.32 21.71
C SER A 335 -45.45 -14.40 22.79
N MET A 336 -44.39 -15.20 22.86
CA MET A 336 -44.15 -16.15 23.97
C MET A 336 -43.71 -15.45 25.27
N ALA A 337 -43.07 -14.28 25.16
CA ALA A 337 -42.57 -13.51 26.30
C ALA A 337 -43.64 -12.59 26.93
N THR A 338 -44.72 -12.27 26.22
CA THR A 338 -45.84 -11.52 26.78
C THR A 338 -46.83 -12.45 27.51
N PRO A 339 -46.98 -12.39 28.84
CA PRO A 339 -48.00 -13.16 29.55
C PRO A 339 -49.41 -12.68 29.14
N PRO A 340 -50.41 -13.57 29.12
CA PRO A 340 -51.78 -13.18 28.78
C PRO A 340 -52.27 -12.12 29.77
N ALA A 341 -52.77 -11.00 29.25
CA ALA A 341 -53.46 -9.99 30.05
C ALA A 341 -54.76 -10.62 30.57
N TYR A 342 -54.82 -10.84 31.88
CA TYR A 342 -56.01 -11.30 32.60
C TYR A 342 -56.99 -10.16 32.83
#